data_AF-A0A2K4FHI4-F1
#
_entry.id   AF-A0A2K4FHI4-F1
#
_cell.length_a   1.000
_cell.length_b   1.000
_cell.length_c   1.000
_cell.angle_alpha   90.00
_cell.angle_beta   90.00
_cell.angle_gamma   90.00
#
_symmetry.space_group_name_H-M   'P 1'
#
loop_
_entity.id
_entity.type
_entity.pdbx_description
1 polymer ?
#
loop_
_entity_poly.entity_id
_entity_poly.type
_entity_poly.pdbx_seq_one_letter_code
_entity_poly.pdbx_strand_id
1 'polypeptide(L)'
;MANFALPILTQFSGNKPAEKVTINLSKLGANLEVQIPDSNEISADWSVYPILGANKDHPDWSGQQVAAGTWDDANDGMVKLTGLKVTVPKAELQKYLGRQVELRYRFANESGYDLYSDPSVKLKIEP
;
A
#
# COMPACT_ATOMS: atom_id res chain seq x y z
N MET A 1 19.35 -5.65 -0.30
CA MET A 1 17.91 -5.78 -0.02
C MET A 1 17.24 -4.54 -0.57
N ALA A 2 16.18 -4.70 -1.34
CA ALA A 2 15.40 -3.58 -1.87
C ALA A 2 14.74 -2.83 -0.70
N ASN A 3 15.11 -1.57 -0.48
CA ASN A 3 14.48 -0.71 0.52
C ASN A 3 13.37 0.09 -0.16
N PHE A 4 12.19 -0.50 -0.26
CA PHE A 4 11.01 0.17 -0.80
C PHE A 4 10.56 1.29 0.13
N ALA A 5 10.33 2.47 -0.44
CA ALA A 5 9.93 3.66 0.29
C ALA A 5 8.58 3.50 0.98
N LEU A 6 8.32 4.35 1.98
CA LEU A 6 7.04 4.39 2.69
C LEU A 6 5.88 4.71 1.72
N PRO A 7 4.70 4.10 1.91
CA PRO A 7 3.50 4.53 1.21
C PRO A 7 3.17 6.00 1.48
N ILE A 8 2.57 6.66 0.50
CA ILE A 8 2.15 8.04 0.59
C ILE A 8 0.64 8.10 0.84
N LEU A 9 0.24 8.72 1.95
CA LEU A 9 -1.16 8.95 2.28
C LEU A 9 -1.57 10.34 1.81
N THR A 10 -1.97 10.43 0.54
CA THR A 10 -2.27 11.70 -0.17
C THR A 10 -3.29 12.56 0.58
N GLN A 11 -4.25 11.93 1.25
CA GLN A 11 -5.30 12.58 2.04
C GLN A 11 -4.79 13.27 3.32
N PHE A 12 -3.60 12.94 3.82
CA PHE A 12 -3.11 13.36 5.14
C PHE A 12 -1.72 14.01 5.10
N SER A 13 -0.88 13.63 4.15
CA SER A 13 0.56 13.92 4.18
C SER A 13 1.00 14.88 3.07
N GLY A 14 0.07 15.54 2.38
CA GLY A 14 0.39 16.51 1.31
C GLY A 14 1.29 15.91 0.22
N ASN A 15 1.02 14.65 -0.14
CA ASN A 15 1.80 13.85 -1.10
C ASN A 15 3.26 13.56 -0.70
N LYS A 16 3.59 13.61 0.60
CA LYS A 16 4.90 13.20 1.12
C LYS A 16 4.78 11.92 1.95
N PRO A 17 5.84 11.09 2.00
CA PRO A 17 5.88 9.98 2.93
C PRO A 17 5.87 10.49 4.38
N ALA A 18 5.13 9.79 5.25
CA ALA A 18 5.05 10.10 6.67
C ALA A 18 5.20 8.81 7.48
N GLU A 19 6.09 8.80 8.47
CA GLU A 19 6.31 7.61 9.32
C GLU A 19 5.13 7.32 10.26
N LYS A 20 4.38 8.37 10.63
CA LYS A 20 3.23 8.27 11.52
C LYS A 20 2.12 9.20 11.07
N VAL A 21 0.90 8.68 11.04
CA VAL A 21 -0.31 9.43 10.65
C VAL A 21 -1.44 9.11 11.62
N THR A 22 -2.17 10.14 12.06
CA THR A 22 -3.41 9.96 12.81
C THR A 22 -4.59 9.98 11.83
N ILE A 23 -5.37 8.91 11.80
CA ILE A 23 -6.55 8.76 10.98
C ILE A 23 -7.78 8.95 11.87
N ASN A 24 -8.50 10.04 11.65
CA ASN A 24 -9.81 10.26 12.26
C ASN A 24 -10.88 9.63 11.35
N LEU A 25 -11.53 8.55 11.81
CA LEU A 25 -12.49 7.81 11.01
C LEU A 25 -13.71 8.66 10.65
N SER A 26 -14.18 9.54 11.51
CA SER A 26 -15.31 10.43 11.24
C SER A 26 -15.05 11.38 10.07
N LYS A 27 -13.79 11.75 9.82
CA LYS A 27 -13.37 12.58 8.68
C LYS A 27 -12.94 11.78 7.46
N LEU A 28 -12.68 10.48 7.63
CA LEU A 28 -12.34 9.59 6.52
C LEU A 28 -13.60 9.22 5.72
N GLY A 29 -13.48 9.31 4.39
CA GLY A 29 -14.46 8.77 3.46
C GLY A 29 -14.56 7.24 3.52
N ALA A 30 -15.07 6.60 2.47
CA ALA A 30 -15.21 5.14 2.47
C ALA A 30 -13.88 4.39 2.58
N ASN A 31 -12.79 4.98 2.06
CA ASN A 31 -11.48 4.36 1.96
C ASN A 31 -10.36 5.34 2.34
N LEU A 32 -9.27 4.80 2.90
CA LEU A 32 -7.96 5.43 2.94
C LEU A 32 -7.25 5.15 1.61
N GLU A 33 -6.85 6.21 0.92
CA GLU A 33 -6.05 6.11 -0.30
C GLU A 33 -4.56 6.01 0.02
N VAL A 34 -3.91 5.03 -0.61
CA VAL A 34 -2.48 4.74 -0.43
C VAL A 34 -1.82 4.78 -1.80
N GLN A 35 -0.96 5.76 -2.00
CA GLN A 35 -0.13 5.85 -3.19
C GLN A 35 1.18 5.09 -2.96
N ILE A 36 1.52 4.27 -3.95
CA ILE A 36 2.77 3.49 -3.96
C ILE A 36 3.83 4.32 -4.69
N PRO A 37 4.99 4.59 -4.07
CA PRO A 37 6.10 5.24 -4.76
C PRO A 37 6.55 4.42 -5.97
N ASP A 38 6.84 5.11 -7.08
CA ASP A 38 7.40 4.46 -8.26
C ASP A 38 8.76 3.85 -7.91
N SER A 39 9.02 2.66 -8.45
CA SER A 39 10.27 1.93 -8.29
C SER A 39 10.71 1.41 -9.64
N ASN A 40 12.01 1.24 -9.88
CA ASN A 40 12.51 0.55 -11.07
C ASN A 40 12.77 -0.94 -10.80
N GLU A 41 12.62 -1.38 -9.55
CA GLU A 41 12.99 -2.74 -9.11
C GLU A 41 11.86 -3.76 -9.25
N ILE A 42 10.64 -3.30 -9.56
CA ILE A 42 9.46 -4.17 -9.75
C ILE A 42 9.15 -4.35 -11.22
N SER A 43 8.93 -5.59 -11.63
CA SER A 43 8.52 -5.91 -13.00
C SER A 43 7.04 -5.63 -13.24
N ALA A 44 6.66 -5.43 -14.50
CA ALA A 44 5.29 -5.04 -14.90
C ALA A 44 4.26 -6.17 -14.74
N ASP A 45 4.70 -7.43 -14.67
CA ASP A 45 3.87 -8.63 -14.44
C ASP A 45 3.50 -8.85 -12.96
N TRP A 46 4.01 -8.03 -12.04
CA TRP A 46 3.72 -8.16 -10.62
C TRP A 46 2.40 -7.49 -10.25
N SER A 47 1.92 -7.80 -9.05
CA SER A 47 0.79 -7.11 -8.42
C SER A 47 1.21 -6.40 -7.15
N VAL A 48 0.46 -5.37 -6.76
CA VAL A 48 0.64 -4.60 -5.52
C VAL A 48 -0.64 -4.49 -4.72
N TYR A 49 -0.54 -4.52 -3.39
CA TYR A 49 -1.66 -4.35 -2.49
C TYR A 49 -1.22 -3.84 -1.12
N PRO A 50 -2.12 -3.19 -0.36
CA PRO A 50 -1.82 -2.74 0.99
C PRO A 50 -1.98 -3.90 1.97
N ILE A 51 -1.18 -3.90 3.03
CA ILE A 51 -1.29 -4.83 4.16
C ILE A 51 -1.31 -4.04 5.47
N LEU A 52 -2.07 -4.54 6.44
CA LEU A 52 -2.12 -4.03 7.80
C LEU A 52 -1.63 -5.07 8.80
N GLY A 53 -0.86 -4.63 9.79
CA GLY A 53 -0.40 -5.48 10.89
C GLY A 53 1.09 -5.30 11.19
N ALA A 54 1.49 -5.72 12.38
CA ALA A 54 2.88 -5.62 12.81
C ALA A 54 3.81 -6.63 12.11
N ASN A 55 3.28 -7.81 11.73
CA ASN A 55 4.02 -8.84 11.01
C ASN A 55 3.75 -8.73 9.50
N LYS A 56 4.79 -8.50 8.70
CA LYS A 56 4.66 -8.38 7.22
C LYS A 56 4.42 -9.71 6.51
N ASP A 57 4.93 -10.81 7.07
CA ASP A 57 4.78 -12.15 6.49
C ASP A 57 3.41 -12.76 6.85
N HIS A 58 2.85 -12.34 7.99
CA HIS A 58 1.51 -12.71 8.45
C HIS A 58 0.72 -11.46 8.86
N PRO A 59 0.27 -10.65 7.87
CA PRO A 59 -0.49 -9.45 8.17
C PRO A 59 -1.86 -9.81 8.73
N ASP A 60 -2.39 -8.96 9.59
CA ASP A 60 -3.74 -9.07 10.13
C ASP A 60 -4.80 -8.91 9.02
N TRP A 61 -4.48 -8.12 7.99
CA TRP A 61 -5.32 -7.88 6.84
C TRP A 61 -4.51 -7.61 5.57
N SER A 62 -5.03 -8.06 4.43
CA SER A 62 -4.50 -7.80 3.09
C SER A 62 -5.59 -7.24 2.18
N GLY A 63 -5.24 -6.21 1.41
CA GLY A 63 -6.14 -5.58 0.47
C GLY A 63 -6.21 -6.27 -0.88
N GLN A 64 -7.00 -5.67 -1.77
CA GLN A 64 -7.15 -6.12 -3.14
C GLN A 64 -5.85 -5.91 -3.93
N GLN A 65 -5.50 -6.92 -4.73
CA GLN A 65 -4.37 -6.86 -5.66
C GLN A 65 -4.69 -5.99 -6.87
N VAL A 66 -3.74 -5.12 -7.22
CA VAL A 66 -3.76 -4.27 -8.40
C VAL A 66 -2.53 -4.60 -9.24
N ALA A 67 -2.69 -4.75 -10.55
CA ALA A 67 -1.57 -5.00 -11.45
C ALA A 67 -0.57 -3.83 -11.42
N ALA A 68 0.73 -4.13 -11.37
CA ALA A 68 1.80 -3.13 -11.43
C ALA A 68 2.13 -2.71 -12.87
N GLY A 69 1.55 -3.39 -13.86
CA GLY A 69 1.69 -3.12 -15.27
C GLY A 69 0.42 -3.40 -16.05
N THR A 70 0.45 -3.08 -17.33
CA THR A 70 -0.62 -3.37 -18.28
C THR A 70 0.00 -3.86 -19.58
N TRP A 71 -0.78 -4.60 -20.37
CA TRP A 71 -0.34 -5.06 -21.68
C TRP A 71 -0.41 -3.91 -22.69
N ASP A 72 0.67 -3.68 -23.43
CA ASP A 72 0.73 -2.72 -24.53
C ASP A 72 0.86 -3.45 -25.86
N ASP A 73 -0.25 -3.48 -26.61
CA ASP A 73 -0.32 -4.13 -27.92
C ASP A 73 0.66 -3.55 -28.94
N ALA A 74 1.04 -2.26 -28.82
CA ALA A 74 1.96 -1.64 -29.77
C ALA A 74 3.40 -2.13 -29.59
N ASN A 75 3.77 -2.50 -28.37
CA ASN A 75 5.09 -2.98 -28.01
C ASN A 75 5.14 -4.51 -27.79
N ASP A 76 4.02 -5.21 -27.99
CA ASP A 76 3.85 -6.65 -27.77
C ASP A 76 4.43 -7.09 -26.42
N GLY A 77 4.07 -6.36 -25.35
CA GLY A 77 4.68 -6.58 -24.06
C GLY A 77 4.03 -5.85 -22.89
N MET A 78 4.41 -6.24 -21.68
CA MET A 78 3.97 -5.60 -20.45
C MET A 78 4.71 -4.29 -20.21
N VAL A 79 3.96 -3.20 -20.01
CA VAL A 79 4.48 -1.90 -19.61
C VAL A 79 4.14 -1.59 -18.17
N LYS A 80 5.09 -1.00 -17.46
CA LYS A 80 4.94 -0.67 -16.05
C LYS A 80 4.04 0.55 -15.85
N LEU A 81 3.12 0.46 -14.89
CA LEU A 81 2.31 1.59 -14.45
C LEU A 81 3.04 2.42 -13.40
N THR A 82 2.84 3.73 -13.44
CA THR A 82 3.34 4.68 -12.43
C THR A 82 2.19 5.29 -11.64
N GLY A 83 2.50 5.82 -10.46
CA GLY A 83 1.51 6.46 -9.59
C GLY A 83 0.43 5.49 -9.11
N LEU A 84 0.78 4.21 -8.92
CA LEU A 84 -0.13 3.17 -8.46
C LEU A 84 -0.82 3.58 -7.17
N LYS A 85 -2.14 3.35 -7.12
CA LYS A 85 -2.98 3.62 -5.95
C LYS A 85 -3.69 2.36 -5.53
N VAL A 86 -3.69 2.13 -4.22
CA VAL A 86 -4.45 1.07 -3.57
C VAL A 86 -5.24 1.65 -2.42
N THR A 87 -6.21 0.91 -1.91
CA THR A 87 -7.13 1.41 -0.89
C THR A 87 -7.24 0.49 0.29
N VAL A 88 -7.38 1.09 1.48
CA VAL A 88 -7.76 0.38 2.70
C VAL A 88 -9.18 0.80 3.08
N PRO A 89 -10.15 -0.13 3.17
CA PRO A 89 -11.51 0.21 3.57
C PRO A 89 -11.56 0.80 4.98
N LYS A 90 -12.40 1.83 5.17
CA LYS A 90 -12.65 2.41 6.50
C LYS A 90 -13.10 1.36 7.51
N ALA A 91 -13.92 0.40 7.07
CA ALA A 91 -14.40 -0.70 7.92
C ALA A 91 -13.26 -1.58 8.46
N GLU A 92 -12.17 -1.73 7.70
CA GLU A 92 -10.98 -2.48 8.14
C GLU A 92 -10.18 -1.67 9.16
N LEU A 93 -10.02 -0.35 8.92
CA LEU A 93 -9.37 0.55 9.89
C LEU A 93 -10.14 0.63 11.22
N GLN A 94 -11.46 0.55 11.18
CA GLN A 94 -12.32 0.59 12.37
C GLN A 94 -12.00 -0.53 13.38
N LYS A 95 -11.50 -1.68 12.93
CA LYS A 95 -11.07 -2.80 13.81
C LYS A 95 -9.91 -2.40 14.74
N TYR A 96 -9.20 -1.32 14.41
CA TYR A 96 -8.05 -0.80 15.16
C TYR A 96 -8.37 0.47 15.95
N LEU A 97 -9.65 0.85 16.11
CA LEU A 97 -10.05 2.05 16.84
C LEU A 97 -9.41 2.12 18.25
N GLY A 98 -8.78 3.24 18.56
CA GLY A 98 -8.06 3.47 19.83
C GLY A 98 -6.70 2.77 19.91
N ARG A 99 -6.24 2.13 18.83
CA ARG A 99 -4.95 1.43 18.73
C ARG A 99 -4.11 2.00 17.60
N GLN A 100 -2.85 1.56 17.56
CA GLN A 100 -1.95 1.77 16.45
C GLN A 100 -1.87 0.52 15.59
N VAL A 101 -1.85 0.68 14.28
CA VAL A 101 -1.60 -0.39 13.29
C VAL A 101 -0.51 0.06 12.32
N GLU A 102 0.27 -0.88 11.81
CA GLU A 102 1.27 -0.58 10.78
C GLU A 102 0.69 -0.85 9.40
N LEU A 103 0.94 0.09 8.48
CA LEU A 103 0.58 0.00 7.07
C LEU A 103 1.84 -0.18 6.22
N ARG A 104 1.78 -1.16 5.33
CA ARG A 104 2.77 -1.42 4.28
C ARG A 104 2.07 -1.64 2.96
N TYR A 105 2.83 -1.63 1.88
CA TYR A 105 2.42 -2.31 0.65
C TYR A 105 3.29 -3.53 0.40
N ARG A 106 2.73 -4.49 -0.33
CA ARG A 106 3.35 -5.74 -0.73
C ARG A 106 3.27 -5.86 -2.24
N PHE A 107 4.42 -6.10 -2.86
CA PHE A 107 4.56 -6.53 -4.23
C PHE A 107 4.66 -8.06 -4.25
N ALA A 108 3.84 -8.70 -5.07
CA ALA A 108 3.80 -10.14 -5.20
C ALA A 108 3.89 -10.56 -6.67
N ASN A 109 4.57 -11.68 -6.92
CA ASN A 109 4.56 -12.35 -8.21
C ASN A 109 3.95 -13.76 -8.11
N GLU A 110 3.76 -14.40 -9.26
CA GLU A 110 3.16 -15.74 -9.33
C GLU A 110 4.02 -16.84 -8.69
N SER A 111 5.33 -16.59 -8.56
CA SER A 111 6.30 -17.52 -7.96
C SER A 111 6.31 -17.49 -6.43
N GLY A 112 5.49 -16.66 -5.79
CA GLY A 112 5.45 -16.51 -4.33
C GLY A 112 6.68 -15.80 -3.75
N TYR A 113 7.33 -14.96 -4.57
CA TYR A 113 8.37 -14.07 -4.11
C TYR A 113 7.80 -12.69 -3.85
N ASP A 114 7.95 -12.22 -2.62
CA ASP A 114 7.27 -11.05 -2.13
C ASP A 114 8.25 -10.01 -1.61
N LEU A 115 7.97 -8.77 -1.99
CA LEU A 115 8.72 -7.59 -1.59
C LEU A 115 7.80 -6.63 -0.87
N TYR A 116 8.32 -5.95 0.14
CA TYR A 116 7.52 -5.12 1.04
C TYR A 116 8.11 -3.73 1.15
N SER A 117 7.26 -2.73 1.38
CA SER A 117 7.73 -1.47 1.93
C SER A 117 8.34 -1.69 3.32
N ASP A 118 9.58 -1.24 3.49
CA ASP A 118 10.28 -1.26 4.77
C ASP A 118 11.14 0.01 4.83
N PRO A 119 10.76 1.02 5.64
CA PRO A 119 9.89 0.95 6.82
C PRO A 119 8.36 0.98 6.55
N SER A 120 7.55 0.83 7.61
CA SER A 120 6.08 0.94 7.61
C SER A 120 5.55 2.29 8.13
N VAL A 121 4.33 2.64 7.75
CA VAL A 121 3.61 3.81 8.28
C VAL A 121 2.81 3.39 9.52
N LYS A 122 3.03 4.08 10.63
CA LYS A 122 2.27 3.87 11.87
C LYS A 122 0.98 4.69 11.85
N LEU A 123 -0.16 4.01 11.74
CA LEU A 123 -1.48 4.62 11.76
C LEU A 123 -2.04 4.60 13.18
N LYS A 124 -2.32 5.78 13.75
CA LYS A 124 -3.11 5.91 14.99
C LYS A 124 -4.58 6.12 14.59
N ILE A 125 -5.46 5.20 14.97
CA ILE A 125 -6.86 5.25 14.57
C ILE A 125 -7.71 5.89 15.67
N GLU A 126 -8.36 6.98 15.32
CA GLU A 126 -9.24 7.78 16.18
C GLU A 126 -10.67 7.78 15.61
N PRO A 127 -11.70 7.95 16.47
CA PRO A 127 -13.09 7.93 16.04
C PRO A 127 -13.42 9.02 15.03
#